data_AF-A0A4R3YPU1-F1
#
_entry.id   AF-A0A4R3YPU1-F1
#
_cell.length_a   1.000
_cell.length_b   1.000
_cell.length_c   1.000
_cell.angle_alpha   90.00
_cell.angle_beta   90.00
_cell.angle_gamma   90.00
#
_symmetry.space_group_name_H-M   'P 1'
#
loop_
_entity.id
_entity.type
_entity.pdbx_description
1 polymer ?
#
loop_
_entity_poly.entity_id
_entity_poly.type
_entity_poly.pdbx_seq_one_letter_code
_entity_poly.pdbx_strand_id
1 'polypeptide(L)'
;MSTFLYDILVFFINLLMMLFIVFSYQRLCRNKISIKKSIIITILATIIYEPIFTKALDFLYQYLTTTLQNELLITAIYLSFINLSNYFVLVVTVYLVLDKNLKRVTLFSSISWCLYEFVFFILNNFCYAIANTNTYTYLFASLIAVCVSDVLLSYFIRKSDFSFLEHFLDKKETSLFKVILISIGIDLSYVIVRIIINRETFNFNISEFTLLIILLVIIYFFSKNYTALIRTQEEKKYSQILLQQQELYVKDLENIHQNMRSFKHDFKNMMTSLYLKSTQGNIEAIEQDLHQLIDDFDENIDKKMNLTNQISKIINTELKSILFQKMTEIDKNDIAFHLEVMYPINKTPIKTFDLCRIVGILMDNAIEEVKEHKGKITLILSNQSEGLHIIVENTIYNDVDMMKIYQEGYSSKDNHSGQGLTSLKAIINSYNCISHMTEIKEQKFIQDIFIKRGEEND
;
A
#
# COMPACT_ATOMS: atom_id res chain seq x y z
N MET A 1 32.16 -26.72 -43.83
CA MET A 1 32.07 -25.72 -42.75
C MET A 1 30.60 -25.56 -42.39
N SER A 2 30.16 -25.93 -41.20
CA SER A 2 29.90 -27.33 -40.78
C SER A 2 28.52 -27.34 -40.11
N THR A 3 27.77 -28.44 -40.18
CA THR A 3 26.52 -28.65 -39.41
C THR A 3 26.68 -28.26 -37.93
N PHE A 4 27.85 -28.53 -37.37
CA PHE A 4 28.27 -28.10 -36.03
C PHE A 4 28.17 -26.59 -35.78
N LEU A 5 28.61 -25.73 -36.72
CA LEU A 5 28.52 -24.28 -36.56
C LEU A 5 27.06 -23.80 -36.60
N TYR A 6 26.24 -24.42 -37.44
CA TYR A 6 24.80 -24.15 -37.51
C TYR A 6 24.12 -24.48 -36.17
N ASP A 7 24.37 -25.68 -35.63
CA ASP A 7 23.78 -26.14 -34.37
C ASP A 7 24.18 -25.23 -33.19
N ILE A 8 25.46 -24.81 -33.13
CA ILE A 8 25.94 -23.87 -32.12
C ILE A 8 25.22 -22.53 -32.19
N LEU A 9 25.07 -21.97 -33.40
CA LEU A 9 24.42 -20.67 -33.59
C LEU A 9 22.94 -20.74 -33.18
N VAL A 10 22.22 -21.78 -33.59
CA VAL A 10 20.82 -22.00 -33.21
C VAL A 10 20.67 -22.14 -31.69
N PHE A 11 21.53 -22.94 -31.06
CA PHE A 11 21.55 -23.08 -29.61
C PHE A 11 21.77 -21.73 -28.90
N PHE A 12 22.73 -20.94 -29.38
CA PHE A 12 23.05 -19.64 -28.79
C PHE A 12 21.92 -18.61 -28.97
N ILE A 13 21.25 -18.60 -30.13
CA ILE A 13 20.07 -17.75 -30.38
C ILE A 13 18.95 -18.10 -29.40
N ASN A 14 18.64 -19.39 -29.23
CA ASN A 14 17.58 -19.85 -28.33
C ASN A 14 17.92 -19.49 -26.87
N LEU A 15 19.18 -19.66 -26.46
CA LEU A 15 19.63 -19.31 -25.12
C LEU A 15 19.50 -17.80 -24.85
N LEU A 16 19.88 -16.95 -25.82
CA LEU A 16 19.71 -15.50 -25.72
C LEU A 16 18.24 -15.09 -25.68
N MET A 17 17.40 -15.67 -26.52
CA MET A 17 15.95 -15.43 -26.53
C MET A 17 15.36 -15.76 -25.15
N MET A 18 15.65 -16.94 -24.60
CA MET A 18 15.21 -17.31 -23.26
C MET A 18 15.70 -16.33 -22.18
N LEU A 19 16.96 -15.90 -22.24
CA LEU A 19 17.52 -14.93 -21.30
C LEU A 19 16.78 -13.58 -21.36
N PHE A 20 16.48 -13.09 -22.57
CA PHE A 20 15.78 -11.81 -22.75
C PHE A 20 14.31 -11.88 -22.37
N ILE A 21 13.65 -13.03 -22.57
CA ILE A 21 12.30 -13.26 -22.03
C ILE A 21 12.33 -13.16 -20.50
N VAL A 22 13.34 -13.75 -19.84
CA VAL A 22 13.51 -13.61 -18.38
C VAL A 22 13.80 -12.16 -17.97
N PHE A 23 14.57 -11.39 -18.74
CA PHE A 23 14.75 -9.95 -18.48
C PHE A 23 13.45 -9.16 -18.68
N SER A 24 12.63 -9.51 -19.67
CA SER A 24 11.32 -8.87 -19.86
C SER A 24 10.39 -9.14 -18.67
N TYR A 25 10.39 -10.37 -18.14
CA TYR A 25 9.68 -10.74 -16.92
C TYR A 25 10.11 -9.89 -15.72
N GLN A 26 11.42 -9.73 -15.54
CA GLN A 26 11.99 -8.90 -14.46
C GLN A 26 11.53 -7.46 -14.53
N ARG A 27 11.53 -6.87 -15.74
CA ARG A 27 11.10 -5.49 -15.97
C ARG A 27 9.61 -5.33 -15.69
N LEU A 28 8.78 -6.28 -16.12
CA LEU A 28 7.34 -6.26 -15.85
C LEU A 28 7.02 -6.37 -14.36
N CYS A 29 7.69 -7.28 -13.65
CA CYS A 29 7.52 -7.46 -12.21
C CYS A 29 8.19 -6.36 -11.36
N ARG A 30 8.90 -5.41 -11.98
CA ARG A 30 9.73 -4.38 -11.32
C ARG A 30 10.70 -4.93 -10.26
N ASN A 31 11.02 -6.22 -10.35
CA ASN A 31 11.85 -6.91 -9.37
C ASN A 31 13.29 -6.96 -9.88
N LYS A 32 14.21 -6.28 -9.17
CA LYS A 32 15.64 -6.28 -9.53
C LYS A 32 16.25 -7.62 -9.16
N ILE A 33 16.37 -8.49 -10.16
CA ILE A 33 16.95 -9.81 -9.99
C ILE A 33 18.43 -9.77 -10.41
N SER A 34 19.28 -10.49 -9.67
CA SER A 34 20.69 -10.64 -10.04
C SER A 34 20.82 -11.39 -11.36
N ILE A 35 21.66 -10.92 -12.27
CA ILE A 35 21.96 -11.55 -13.57
C ILE A 35 22.25 -13.06 -13.41
N LYS A 36 22.91 -13.46 -12.31
CA LYS A 36 23.18 -14.87 -11.97
C LYS A 36 21.91 -15.72 -11.95
N LYS A 37 20.83 -15.25 -11.32
CA LYS A 37 19.55 -15.98 -11.25
C LYS A 37 18.89 -16.05 -12.62
N SER A 38 18.97 -15.00 -13.44
CA SER A 38 18.46 -15.02 -14.81
C SER A 38 19.14 -16.11 -15.64
N ILE A 39 20.47 -16.18 -15.56
CA ILE A 39 21.27 -17.21 -16.25
C ILE A 39 20.88 -18.61 -15.76
N ILE A 40 20.71 -18.81 -14.44
CA ILE A 40 20.29 -20.09 -13.87
C ILE A 40 18.93 -20.52 -14.44
N ILE A 41 17.96 -19.61 -14.53
CA ILE A 41 16.63 -19.91 -15.09
C ILE A 41 16.74 -20.30 -16.55
N THR A 42 17.50 -19.55 -17.34
CA THR A 42 17.72 -19.84 -18.76
C THR A 42 18.32 -21.23 -18.94
N ILE A 43 19.37 -21.57 -18.19
CA ILE A 43 20.03 -22.89 -18.25
C ILE A 43 19.05 -23.99 -17.81
N LEU A 44 18.36 -23.81 -16.69
CA LEU A 44 17.37 -24.78 -16.22
C LEU A 44 16.24 -24.99 -17.23
N ALA A 45 15.76 -23.92 -17.88
CA ALA A 45 14.71 -24.02 -18.88
C ALA A 45 15.17 -24.87 -20.07
N THR A 46 16.40 -24.65 -20.56
CA THR A 46 16.96 -25.48 -21.64
C THR A 46 17.12 -26.95 -21.22
N ILE A 47 17.62 -27.21 -20.01
CA ILE A 47 17.84 -28.58 -19.49
C ILE A 47 16.51 -29.31 -19.24
N ILE A 48 15.46 -28.60 -18.83
CA ILE A 48 14.14 -29.20 -18.56
C ILE A 48 13.39 -29.46 -19.86
N TYR A 49 13.47 -28.54 -20.82
CA TYR A 49 12.69 -28.64 -22.06
C TYR A 49 13.11 -29.84 -22.90
N GLU A 50 14.42 -30.02 -23.09
CA GLU A 50 14.96 -31.05 -23.99
C GLU A 50 14.49 -32.48 -23.65
N PRO A 51 14.69 -33.03 -22.43
CA PRO A 51 14.31 -34.41 -22.12
C PRO A 51 12.80 -34.64 -22.02
N ILE A 52 12.03 -33.60 -21.68
CA ILE A 52 10.59 -33.74 -21.41
C ILE A 52 9.78 -33.57 -22.69
N PHE A 53 10.07 -32.54 -23.48
CA PHE A 53 9.17 -32.11 -24.54
C PHE A 53 9.63 -32.51 -25.93
N THR A 54 10.93 -32.64 -26.23
CA THR A 54 11.39 -32.95 -27.61
C THR A 54 10.78 -34.24 -28.16
N LYS A 55 10.94 -35.36 -27.43
CA LYS A 55 10.35 -36.65 -27.82
C LYS A 55 8.83 -36.63 -27.88
N ALA A 56 8.18 -35.90 -26.98
CA ALA A 56 6.73 -35.74 -26.99
C ALA A 56 6.27 -34.96 -28.23
N LEU A 57 7.04 -33.95 -28.63
CA LEU A 57 6.79 -33.13 -29.81
C LEU A 57 6.93 -33.93 -31.10
N ASP A 58 7.99 -34.74 -31.20
CA ASP A 58 8.24 -35.62 -32.35
C ASP A 58 7.12 -36.66 -32.49
N PHE A 59 6.75 -37.30 -31.38
CA PHE A 59 5.64 -38.24 -31.34
C PHE A 59 4.32 -37.57 -31.74
N LEU A 60 4.04 -36.37 -31.20
CA LEU A 60 2.83 -35.60 -31.53
C LEU A 60 2.78 -35.28 -33.02
N TYR A 61 3.88 -34.80 -33.60
CA TYR A 61 3.95 -34.47 -35.02
C TYR A 61 3.71 -35.69 -35.91
N GLN A 62 4.35 -36.83 -35.59
CA GLN A 62 4.13 -38.09 -36.31
C GLN A 62 2.69 -38.58 -36.19
N TYR A 63 2.10 -38.50 -34.99
CA TYR A 63 0.71 -38.87 -34.77
C TYR A 63 -0.26 -37.97 -35.56
N LEU A 64 -0.09 -36.65 -35.50
CA LEU A 64 -0.95 -35.71 -36.21
C LEU A 64 -0.89 -35.89 -37.72
N THR A 65 0.31 -36.06 -38.29
CA THR A 65 0.51 -36.25 -39.74
C THR A 65 -0.01 -37.59 -40.26
N THR A 66 -0.10 -38.61 -39.42
CA THR A 66 -0.69 -39.92 -39.79
C THR A 66 -2.21 -39.98 -39.62
N THR A 67 -2.77 -39.20 -38.68
CA THR A 67 -4.21 -39.28 -38.33
C THR A 67 -5.06 -38.19 -38.98
N LEU A 68 -4.51 -37.00 -39.18
CA LEU A 68 -5.22 -35.86 -39.74
C LEU A 68 -4.78 -35.62 -41.18
N GLN A 69 -5.72 -35.22 -42.03
CA GLN A 69 -5.44 -34.81 -43.42
C GLN A 69 -5.35 -33.29 -43.58
N ASN A 70 -5.79 -32.52 -42.57
CA ASN A 70 -5.85 -31.06 -42.65
C ASN A 70 -4.55 -30.44 -42.12
N GLU A 71 -3.70 -29.96 -43.02
CA GLU A 71 -2.39 -29.36 -42.69
C GLU A 71 -2.48 -28.13 -41.78
N LEU A 72 -3.53 -27.31 -41.93
CA LEU A 72 -3.75 -26.15 -41.08
C LEU A 72 -4.00 -26.57 -39.63
N LEU A 73 -4.82 -27.61 -39.46
CA LEU A 73 -5.15 -28.14 -38.13
C LEU A 73 -3.92 -28.80 -37.48
N ILE A 74 -3.13 -29.55 -38.25
CA ILE A 74 -1.86 -30.14 -37.78
C ILE A 74 -0.93 -29.02 -37.29
N THR A 75 -0.72 -28.00 -38.12
CA THR A 75 0.14 -26.85 -37.79
C THR A 75 -0.36 -26.13 -36.55
N ALA A 76 -1.67 -25.91 -36.43
CA ALA A 76 -2.27 -25.24 -35.29
C ALA A 76 -2.04 -25.99 -33.98
N ILE A 77 -2.29 -27.31 -33.96
CA ILE A 77 -2.10 -28.15 -32.78
C ILE A 77 -0.61 -28.22 -32.41
N TYR A 78 0.25 -28.41 -33.39
CA TYR A 78 1.70 -28.50 -33.18
C TYR A 78 2.27 -27.20 -32.61
N LEU A 79 1.93 -26.05 -33.19
CA LEU A 79 2.36 -24.74 -32.69
C LEU A 79 1.80 -24.43 -31.30
N SER A 80 0.54 -24.81 -31.04
CA SER A 80 -0.07 -24.64 -29.71
C SER A 80 0.68 -25.45 -28.66
N PHE A 81 1.06 -26.69 -28.97
CA PHE A 81 1.79 -27.56 -28.05
C PHE A 81 3.21 -27.05 -27.79
N ILE A 82 3.92 -26.60 -28.83
CA ILE A 82 5.24 -25.94 -28.67
C ILE A 82 5.10 -24.74 -27.75
N ASN A 83 4.12 -23.87 -27.98
CA ASN A 83 4.03 -22.63 -27.23
C ASN A 83 3.69 -22.87 -25.76
N LEU A 84 2.71 -23.73 -25.51
CA LEU A 84 2.29 -24.07 -24.15
C LEU A 84 3.38 -24.83 -23.37
N SER A 85 4.15 -25.71 -24.03
CA SER A 85 5.25 -26.42 -23.38
C SER A 85 6.40 -25.47 -22.99
N ASN A 86 6.79 -24.55 -23.88
CA ASN A 86 7.79 -23.52 -23.59
C ASN A 86 7.34 -22.62 -22.43
N TYR A 87 6.11 -22.12 -22.50
CA TYR A 87 5.50 -21.34 -21.44
C TYR A 87 5.48 -22.09 -20.10
N PHE A 88 5.09 -23.37 -20.10
CA PHE A 88 5.07 -24.19 -18.90
C PHE A 88 6.48 -24.31 -18.28
N VAL A 89 7.51 -24.57 -19.09
CA VAL A 89 8.89 -24.65 -18.61
C VAL A 89 9.36 -23.31 -18.04
N LEU A 90 9.01 -22.18 -18.68
CA LEU A 90 9.32 -20.86 -18.15
C LEU A 90 8.65 -20.63 -16.78
N VAL A 91 7.35 -20.94 -16.65
CA VAL A 91 6.62 -20.81 -15.38
C VAL A 91 7.27 -21.66 -14.28
N VAL A 92 7.59 -22.92 -14.57
CA VAL A 92 8.22 -23.83 -13.60
C VAL A 92 9.59 -23.31 -13.16
N THR A 93 10.43 -22.89 -14.10
CA THR A 93 11.79 -22.43 -13.79
C THR A 93 11.81 -21.11 -13.04
N VAL A 94 10.96 -20.15 -13.44
CA VAL A 94 10.78 -18.88 -12.72
C VAL A 94 10.21 -19.13 -11.31
N TYR A 95 9.23 -20.03 -11.18
CA TYR A 95 8.67 -20.40 -9.88
C TYR A 95 9.71 -21.04 -8.95
N LEU A 96 10.56 -21.92 -9.49
CA LEU A 96 11.59 -22.58 -8.70
C LEU A 96 12.67 -21.61 -8.20
N VAL A 97 13.10 -20.65 -9.04
CA VAL A 97 14.30 -19.83 -8.79
C VAL A 97 14.00 -18.41 -8.26
N LEU A 98 12.88 -17.80 -8.64
CA LEU A 98 12.63 -16.37 -8.41
C LEU A 98 11.46 -16.06 -7.50
N ASP A 99 10.26 -16.43 -7.91
CA ASP A 99 9.02 -15.91 -7.35
C ASP A 99 8.08 -17.06 -6.99
N LYS A 100 7.69 -17.14 -5.72
CA LYS A 100 6.83 -18.20 -5.21
C LYS A 100 5.35 -17.86 -5.31
N ASN A 101 4.99 -16.66 -5.78
CA ASN A 101 3.61 -16.31 -6.05
C ASN A 101 3.18 -16.87 -7.41
N LEU A 102 2.53 -18.03 -7.38
CA LEU A 102 2.15 -18.74 -8.60
C LEU A 102 1.26 -17.91 -9.54
N LYS A 103 0.33 -17.10 -9.01
CA LYS A 103 -0.51 -16.23 -9.86
C LYS A 103 0.34 -15.23 -10.64
N ARG A 104 1.28 -14.59 -9.94
CA ARG A 104 2.22 -13.61 -10.51
C ARG A 104 3.11 -14.27 -11.55
N VAL A 105 3.77 -15.37 -11.22
CA VAL A 105 4.63 -16.11 -12.15
C VAL A 105 3.89 -16.50 -13.42
N THR A 106 2.69 -17.06 -13.30
CA THR A 106 1.86 -17.53 -14.42
C THR A 106 1.54 -16.38 -15.38
N LEU A 107 0.98 -15.27 -14.86
CA LEU A 107 0.56 -14.15 -15.69
C LEU A 107 1.74 -13.40 -16.31
N PHE A 108 2.77 -13.10 -15.53
CA PHE A 108 3.89 -12.32 -16.04
C PHE A 108 4.76 -13.12 -16.99
N SER A 109 4.87 -14.46 -16.83
CA SER A 109 5.60 -15.30 -17.77
C SER A 109 4.91 -15.37 -19.13
N SER A 110 3.57 -15.51 -19.18
CA SER A 110 2.82 -15.53 -20.44
C SER A 110 2.92 -14.20 -21.17
N ILE A 111 2.75 -13.08 -20.46
CA ILE A 111 2.90 -11.74 -21.06
C ILE A 111 4.33 -11.54 -21.60
N SER A 112 5.35 -11.94 -20.84
CA SER A 112 6.76 -11.83 -21.24
C SER A 112 7.05 -12.64 -22.50
N TRP A 113 6.62 -13.90 -22.49
CA TRP A 113 6.80 -14.83 -23.60
C TRP A 113 6.11 -14.31 -24.87
N CYS A 114 4.81 -14.02 -24.75
CA CYS A 114 3.97 -13.58 -25.86
C CYS A 114 4.46 -12.25 -26.46
N LEU A 115 4.77 -11.23 -25.64
CA LEU A 115 5.31 -9.96 -26.14
C LEU A 115 6.63 -10.15 -26.87
N TYR A 116 7.53 -10.97 -26.32
CA TYR A 116 8.82 -11.23 -26.95
C TYR A 116 8.65 -11.95 -28.30
N GLU A 117 7.83 -13.01 -28.35
CA GLU A 117 7.54 -13.73 -29.59
C GLU A 117 6.95 -12.82 -30.65
N PHE A 118 6.03 -11.93 -30.29
CA PHE A 118 5.46 -10.96 -31.21
C PHE A 118 6.50 -9.98 -31.77
N VAL A 119 7.38 -9.43 -30.93
CA VAL A 119 8.44 -8.51 -31.38
C VAL A 119 9.45 -9.27 -32.25
N PHE A 120 9.86 -10.46 -31.84
CA PHE A 120 10.80 -11.28 -32.59
C PHE A 120 10.20 -11.72 -33.93
N PHE A 121 8.93 -12.11 -33.99
CA PHE A 121 8.23 -12.49 -35.21
C PHE A 121 8.33 -11.38 -36.28
N ILE A 122 8.16 -10.11 -35.88
CA ILE A 122 8.35 -8.98 -36.80
C ILE A 122 9.79 -8.84 -37.26
N LEU A 123 10.74 -8.86 -36.33
CA LEU A 123 12.14 -8.68 -36.69
C LEU A 123 12.63 -9.83 -37.58
N ASN A 124 12.12 -11.03 -37.36
CA ASN A 124 12.44 -12.20 -38.15
C ASN A 124 12.02 -12.06 -39.63
N ASN A 125 10.99 -11.28 -39.93
CA ASN A 125 10.63 -10.95 -41.31
C ASN A 125 11.73 -10.17 -42.03
N PHE A 126 12.39 -9.24 -41.31
CA PHE A 126 13.55 -8.52 -41.86
C PHE A 126 14.74 -9.47 -42.01
N CYS A 127 14.93 -10.41 -41.09
CA CYS A 127 15.98 -11.44 -41.20
C CYS A 127 15.81 -12.26 -42.48
N TYR A 128 14.59 -12.74 -42.78
CA TYR A 128 14.31 -13.47 -44.02
C TYR A 128 14.55 -12.62 -45.27
N ALA A 129 14.08 -11.36 -45.27
CA ALA A 129 14.27 -10.45 -46.40
C ALA A 129 15.75 -10.15 -46.68
N ILE A 130 16.55 -9.95 -45.63
CA ILE A 130 18.00 -9.67 -45.74
C ILE A 130 18.77 -10.93 -46.16
N ALA A 131 18.40 -12.10 -45.62
CA ALA A 131 19.13 -13.34 -45.84
C ALA A 131 19.03 -13.84 -47.28
N ASN A 132 17.97 -13.48 -48.02
CA ASN A 132 17.75 -13.86 -49.42
C ASN A 132 18.11 -15.34 -49.69
N THR A 133 17.54 -16.25 -48.89
CA THR A 133 17.75 -17.72 -48.87
C THR A 133 19.08 -18.26 -48.29
N ASN A 134 20.07 -17.42 -47.96
CA ASN A 134 21.30 -17.89 -47.32
C ASN A 134 21.15 -18.06 -45.80
N THR A 135 21.26 -19.32 -45.35
CA THR A 135 21.05 -19.76 -43.97
C THR A 135 21.98 -19.08 -42.96
N TYR A 136 23.27 -18.89 -43.28
CA TYR A 136 24.21 -18.30 -42.32
C TYR A 136 23.93 -16.82 -42.12
N THR A 137 23.63 -16.08 -43.19
CA THR A 137 23.16 -14.69 -43.09
C THR A 137 21.87 -14.57 -42.30
N TYR A 138 20.94 -15.53 -42.44
CA TYR A 138 19.73 -15.57 -41.61
C TYR A 138 20.06 -15.73 -40.12
N LEU A 139 20.96 -16.66 -39.77
CA LEU A 139 21.38 -16.87 -38.38
C LEU A 139 22.10 -15.66 -37.78
N PHE A 140 22.95 -14.98 -38.56
CA PHE A 140 23.57 -13.74 -38.09
C PHE A 140 22.55 -12.60 -37.95
N ALA A 141 21.61 -12.48 -38.88
CA ALA A 141 20.54 -11.49 -38.79
C ALA A 141 19.61 -11.77 -37.60
N SER A 142 19.31 -13.03 -37.29
CA SER A 142 18.43 -13.41 -36.18
C SER A 142 19.09 -13.16 -34.82
N LEU A 143 20.43 -13.30 -34.70
CA LEU A 143 21.16 -12.87 -33.50
C LEU A 143 20.99 -11.38 -33.23
N ILE A 144 21.12 -10.55 -34.27
CA ILE A 144 20.90 -9.11 -34.17
C ILE A 144 19.44 -8.82 -33.81
N ALA A 145 18.49 -9.50 -34.46
CA ALA A 145 17.07 -9.35 -34.18
C ALA A 145 16.71 -9.69 -32.72
N VAL A 146 17.27 -10.76 -32.15
CA VAL A 146 17.08 -11.15 -30.74
C VAL A 146 17.53 -10.04 -29.79
N CYS A 147 18.69 -9.42 -30.05
CA CYS A 147 19.16 -8.27 -29.27
C CYS A 147 18.27 -7.03 -29.44
N VAL A 148 17.85 -6.73 -30.68
CA VAL A 148 16.98 -5.59 -30.96
C VAL A 148 15.59 -5.78 -30.32
N SER A 149 15.06 -7.00 -30.29
CA SER A 149 13.78 -7.29 -29.62
C SER A 149 13.84 -6.97 -28.13
N ASP A 150 14.93 -7.31 -27.44
CA ASP A 150 15.08 -6.96 -26.02
C ASP A 150 15.09 -5.45 -25.80
N VAL A 151 15.81 -4.69 -26.64
CA VAL A 151 15.89 -3.23 -26.52
C VAL A 151 14.51 -2.58 -26.75
N LEU A 152 13.80 -2.99 -27.80
CA LEU A 152 12.46 -2.47 -28.10
C LEU A 152 11.46 -2.81 -26.99
N LEU A 153 11.47 -4.06 -26.54
CA LEU A 153 10.59 -4.53 -25.46
C LEU A 153 10.92 -3.82 -24.14
N SER A 154 12.20 -3.59 -23.83
CA SER A 154 12.64 -2.80 -22.67
C SER A 154 12.05 -1.41 -22.67
N TYR A 155 12.15 -0.72 -23.81
CA TYR A 155 11.65 0.64 -23.96
C TYR A 155 10.13 0.69 -23.82
N PHE A 156 9.43 -0.25 -24.46
CA PHE A 156 7.98 -0.38 -24.36
C PHE A 156 7.52 -0.66 -22.91
N ILE A 157 8.10 -1.64 -22.24
CA ILE A 157 7.75 -1.98 -20.84
C ILE A 157 8.04 -0.81 -19.90
N ARG A 158 9.12 -0.06 -20.12
CA ARG A 158 9.44 1.10 -19.27
C ARG A 158 8.46 2.26 -19.47
N LYS A 159 7.94 2.44 -20.68
CA LYS A 159 6.95 3.48 -21.01
C LYS A 159 5.53 3.09 -20.62
N SER A 160 5.21 1.81 -20.65
CA SER A 160 3.89 1.26 -20.32
C SER A 160 3.82 0.97 -18.82
N ASP A 161 2.90 1.62 -18.10
CA ASP A 161 2.72 1.36 -16.66
C ASP A 161 1.93 0.06 -16.45
N PHE A 162 2.64 -1.05 -16.22
CA PHE A 162 2.05 -2.37 -15.98
C PHE A 162 1.64 -2.63 -14.51
N SER A 163 1.66 -1.61 -13.64
CA SER A 163 1.24 -1.76 -12.23
C SER A 163 -0.21 -2.25 -12.08
N PHE A 164 -1.07 -2.00 -13.08
CA PHE A 164 -2.43 -2.51 -13.09
C PHE A 164 -2.53 -4.05 -13.00
N LEU A 165 -1.53 -4.78 -13.50
CA LEU A 165 -1.50 -6.24 -13.43
C LEU A 165 -1.34 -6.72 -11.98
N GLU A 166 -0.50 -6.06 -11.19
CA GLU A 166 -0.35 -6.39 -9.77
C GLU A 166 -1.66 -6.11 -9.02
N HIS A 167 -2.28 -4.95 -9.28
CA HIS A 167 -3.58 -4.62 -8.69
C HIS A 167 -4.68 -5.61 -9.10
N PHE A 168 -4.68 -6.07 -10.35
CA PHE A 168 -5.58 -7.14 -10.80
C PHE A 168 -5.36 -8.42 -10.00
N LEU A 169 -4.11 -8.86 -9.82
CA LEU A 169 -3.77 -10.08 -9.08
C LEU A 169 -4.07 -10.01 -7.57
N ASP A 170 -4.02 -8.81 -6.98
CA ASP A 170 -4.29 -8.59 -5.56
C ASP A 170 -5.79 -8.53 -5.22
N LYS A 171 -6.66 -8.39 -6.23
CA LYS A 171 -8.11 -8.46 -6.02
C LYS A 171 -8.51 -9.84 -5.51
N LYS A 172 -9.22 -9.88 -4.37
CA LYS A 172 -9.68 -11.10 -3.70
C LYS A 172 -10.44 -12.07 -4.62
N GLU A 173 -11.16 -11.55 -5.61
CA GLU A 173 -11.94 -12.34 -6.57
C GLU A 173 -11.13 -13.02 -7.69
N THR A 174 -9.84 -12.69 -7.81
CA THR A 174 -8.96 -13.32 -8.81
C THR A 174 -8.47 -14.67 -8.30
N SER A 175 -9.16 -15.73 -8.70
CA SER A 175 -8.70 -17.09 -8.44
C SER A 175 -7.50 -17.44 -9.33
N LEU A 176 -6.64 -18.35 -8.85
CA LEU A 176 -5.53 -18.88 -9.65
C LEU A 176 -6.01 -19.43 -11.00
N PHE A 177 -7.14 -20.14 -11.01
CA PHE A 177 -7.74 -20.71 -12.20
C PHE A 177 -8.05 -19.64 -13.28
N LYS A 178 -8.62 -18.50 -12.88
CA LYS A 178 -8.87 -17.38 -13.80
C LYS A 178 -7.56 -16.86 -14.41
N VAL A 179 -6.51 -16.75 -13.60
CA VAL A 179 -5.19 -16.27 -14.06
C VAL A 179 -4.57 -17.26 -15.05
N ILE A 180 -4.67 -18.56 -14.79
CA ILE A 180 -4.19 -19.61 -15.70
C ILE A 180 -4.94 -19.53 -17.05
N LEU A 181 -6.27 -19.41 -17.04
CA LEU A 181 -7.07 -19.29 -18.27
C LEU A 181 -6.68 -18.05 -19.09
N ILE A 182 -6.50 -16.90 -18.43
CA ILE A 182 -6.06 -15.68 -19.10
C ILE A 182 -4.66 -15.88 -19.71
N SER A 183 -3.74 -16.50 -18.98
CA SER A 183 -2.37 -16.73 -19.44
C SER A 183 -2.33 -17.66 -20.66
N ILE A 184 -3.07 -18.77 -20.62
CA ILE A 184 -3.24 -19.67 -21.78
C ILE A 184 -3.83 -18.92 -22.98
N GLY A 185 -4.83 -18.06 -22.75
CA GLY A 185 -5.41 -17.24 -23.81
C GLY A 185 -4.40 -16.28 -24.44
N ILE A 186 -3.52 -15.67 -23.63
CA ILE A 186 -2.43 -14.80 -24.10
C ILE A 186 -1.44 -15.61 -24.96
N ASP A 187 -1.01 -16.78 -24.51
CA ASP A 187 -0.04 -17.60 -25.25
C ASP A 187 -0.63 -18.16 -26.56
N LEU A 188 -1.91 -18.55 -26.56
CA LEU A 188 -2.60 -19.00 -27.77
C LEU A 188 -2.88 -17.85 -28.75
N SER A 189 -2.95 -16.60 -28.29
CA SER A 189 -3.18 -15.46 -29.19
C SER A 189 -2.07 -15.31 -30.23
N TYR A 190 -0.81 -15.56 -29.84
CA TYR A 190 0.31 -15.59 -30.79
C TYR A 190 0.17 -16.69 -31.83
N VAL A 191 -0.24 -17.89 -31.39
CA VAL A 191 -0.46 -19.03 -32.28
C VAL A 191 -1.56 -18.74 -33.30
N ILE A 192 -2.67 -18.13 -32.86
CA ILE A 192 -3.75 -17.70 -33.76
C ILE A 192 -3.22 -16.71 -34.80
N VAL A 193 -2.43 -15.73 -34.39
CA VAL A 193 -1.85 -14.75 -35.32
C VAL A 193 -0.92 -15.43 -36.33
N ARG A 194 -0.06 -16.36 -35.89
CA ARG A 194 0.82 -17.17 -36.76
C ARG A 194 0.03 -17.99 -37.78
N ILE A 195 -1.11 -18.56 -37.39
CA ILE A 195 -1.97 -19.36 -38.27
C ILE A 195 -2.69 -18.46 -39.28
N ILE A 196 -3.24 -17.31 -38.86
CA ILE A 196 -3.95 -16.40 -39.77
C ILE A 196 -3.01 -15.84 -40.84
N ILE A 197 -1.77 -15.57 -40.45
CA ILE A 197 -0.75 -14.99 -41.32
C ILE A 197 -0.10 -16.06 -42.24
N ASN A 198 -0.55 -17.33 -42.17
CA ASN A 198 0.01 -18.52 -42.85
C ASN A 198 0.84 -18.19 -44.09
N ARG A 199 2.16 -18.30 -43.98
CA ARG A 199 3.09 -17.94 -45.06
C ARG A 199 3.46 -19.16 -45.88
N GLU A 200 3.18 -19.07 -47.18
CA GLU A 200 3.81 -19.93 -48.18
C GLU A 200 5.07 -19.30 -48.79
N THR A 201 5.34 -17.99 -48.58
CA THR A 201 6.48 -17.29 -49.22
C THR A 201 7.27 -16.38 -48.27
N PHE A 202 8.57 -16.24 -48.52
CA PHE A 202 9.56 -15.52 -47.70
C PHE A 202 9.49 -13.97 -47.76
N ASN A 203 8.40 -13.38 -48.26
CA ASN A 203 8.32 -11.93 -48.50
C ASN A 203 7.84 -11.13 -47.28
N PHE A 204 8.37 -9.91 -47.11
CA PHE A 204 7.93 -8.98 -46.07
C PHE A 204 6.45 -8.61 -46.25
N ASN A 205 5.61 -8.92 -45.26
CA ASN A 205 4.18 -8.63 -45.31
C ASN A 205 3.81 -7.45 -44.40
N ILE A 206 3.38 -6.36 -45.02
CA ILE A 206 3.01 -5.10 -44.35
C ILE A 206 1.84 -5.32 -43.36
N SER A 207 0.93 -6.26 -43.65
CA SER A 207 -0.25 -6.49 -42.81
C SER A 207 0.11 -6.95 -41.39
N GLU A 208 1.18 -7.73 -41.24
CA GLU A 208 1.65 -8.25 -39.94
C GLU A 208 2.19 -7.13 -39.07
N PHE A 209 2.96 -6.23 -39.69
CA PHE A 209 3.49 -5.05 -39.02
C PHE A 209 2.36 -4.11 -38.58
N THR A 210 1.34 -3.94 -39.41
CA THR A 210 0.17 -3.14 -39.04
C THR A 210 -0.64 -3.75 -37.90
N LEU A 211 -0.86 -5.08 -37.90
CA LEU A 211 -1.61 -5.78 -36.85
C LEU A 211 -0.91 -5.65 -35.48
N LEU A 212 0.42 -5.79 -35.44
CA LEU A 212 1.15 -5.64 -34.19
C LEU A 212 1.13 -4.20 -33.69
N ILE A 213 1.32 -3.21 -34.56
CA ILE A 213 1.25 -1.80 -34.15
C ILE A 213 -0.11 -1.53 -33.53
N ILE A 214 -1.19 -2.01 -34.14
CA ILE A 214 -2.55 -1.88 -33.59
C ILE A 214 -2.63 -2.56 -32.22
N LEU A 215 -2.12 -3.79 -32.07
CA LEU A 215 -2.12 -4.52 -30.80
C LEU A 215 -1.34 -3.79 -29.70
N LEU A 216 -0.12 -3.31 -29.99
CA LEU A 216 0.71 -2.56 -29.05
C LEU A 216 0.06 -1.21 -28.66
N VAL A 217 -0.58 -0.54 -29.61
CA VAL A 217 -1.33 0.70 -29.36
C VAL A 217 -2.53 0.41 -28.46
N ILE A 218 -3.29 -0.66 -28.71
CA ILE A 218 -4.41 -1.09 -27.86
C ILE A 218 -3.92 -1.41 -26.44
N ILE A 219 -2.84 -2.19 -26.29
CA ILE A 219 -2.27 -2.51 -24.98
C ILE A 219 -1.81 -1.25 -24.26
N TYR A 220 -1.15 -0.32 -24.98
CA TYR A 220 -0.71 0.95 -24.42
C TYR A 220 -1.90 1.80 -23.93
N PHE A 221 -2.94 1.99 -24.75
CA PHE A 221 -4.14 2.73 -24.35
C PHE A 221 -4.88 2.03 -23.22
N PHE A 222 -5.01 0.71 -23.24
CA PHE A 222 -5.67 -0.05 -22.18
C PHE A 222 -4.92 0.11 -20.86
N SER A 223 -3.58 -0.03 -20.86
CA SER A 223 -2.76 0.16 -19.65
C SER A 223 -2.94 1.56 -19.07
N LYS A 224 -2.91 2.61 -19.91
CA LYS A 224 -3.07 4.00 -19.46
C LYS A 224 -4.45 4.27 -18.89
N ASN A 225 -5.51 3.81 -19.56
CA ASN A 225 -6.89 4.01 -19.11
C ASN A 225 -7.20 3.22 -17.83
N TYR A 226 -6.70 1.99 -17.71
CA TYR A 226 -6.91 1.19 -16.50
C TYR A 226 -6.18 1.79 -15.30
N THR A 227 -4.93 2.22 -15.47
CA THR A 227 -4.19 2.90 -14.39
C THR A 227 -4.88 4.21 -13.99
N ALA A 228 -5.42 4.97 -14.95
CA ALA A 228 -6.24 6.15 -14.62
C ALA A 228 -7.50 5.77 -13.83
N LEU A 229 -8.20 4.70 -14.22
CA LEU A 229 -9.37 4.20 -13.49
C LEU A 229 -9.03 3.82 -12.04
N ILE A 230 -7.93 3.09 -11.81
CA ILE A 230 -7.48 2.74 -10.45
C ILE A 230 -7.28 4.01 -9.61
N ARG A 231 -6.54 4.99 -10.14
CA ARG A 231 -6.29 6.26 -9.42
C ARG A 231 -7.59 6.95 -9.02
N THR A 232 -8.56 7.03 -9.93
CA THR A 232 -9.87 7.62 -9.62
C THR A 232 -10.65 6.82 -8.56
N GLN A 233 -10.49 5.50 -8.49
CA GLN A 233 -11.12 4.68 -7.44
C GLN A 233 -10.45 4.89 -6.07
N GLU A 234 -9.12 4.99 -6.04
CA GLU A 234 -8.37 5.29 -4.83
C GLU A 234 -8.70 6.69 -4.28
N GLU A 235 -8.78 7.69 -5.16
CA GLU A 235 -9.21 9.05 -4.80
C GLU A 235 -10.63 9.07 -4.22
N LYS A 236 -11.57 8.34 -4.84
CA LYS A 236 -12.94 8.20 -4.32
C LYS A 236 -12.98 7.55 -2.94
N LYS A 237 -12.21 6.48 -2.74
CA LYS A 237 -12.13 5.79 -1.44
C LYS A 237 -11.54 6.72 -0.37
N TYR A 238 -10.48 7.46 -0.71
CA TYR A 238 -9.90 8.46 0.18
C TYR A 238 -10.91 9.56 0.55
N SER A 239 -11.64 10.08 -0.46
CA SER A 239 -12.69 11.07 -0.23
C SER A 239 -13.82 10.55 0.66
N GLN A 240 -14.21 9.28 0.54
CA GLN A 240 -15.23 8.66 1.40
C GLN A 240 -14.75 8.54 2.85
N ILE A 241 -13.50 8.12 3.07
CA ILE A 241 -12.90 8.06 4.41
C ILE A 241 -12.87 9.46 5.03
N LEU A 242 -12.48 10.47 4.25
CA LEU A 242 -12.46 11.86 4.73
C LEU A 242 -13.87 12.35 5.13
N LEU A 243 -14.89 12.03 4.33
CA LEU A 243 -16.28 12.37 4.65
C LEU A 243 -16.75 11.69 5.95
N GLN A 244 -16.45 10.41 6.13
CA GLN A 244 -16.77 9.70 7.37
C GLN A 244 -16.09 10.33 8.60
N GLN A 245 -14.84 10.77 8.46
CA GLN A 245 -14.15 11.49 9.54
C GLN A 245 -14.80 12.85 9.86
N GLN A 246 -15.28 13.57 8.84
CA GLN A 246 -16.02 14.81 9.04
C GLN A 246 -17.36 14.58 9.75
N GLU A 247 -18.09 13.53 9.39
CA GLU A 247 -19.35 13.16 10.07
C GLU A 247 -19.13 12.86 11.55
N LEU A 248 -18.07 12.12 11.90
CA LEU A 248 -17.70 11.86 13.30
C LEU A 248 -17.39 13.15 14.05
N TYR A 249 -16.63 14.06 13.43
CA TYR A 249 -16.32 15.36 14.02
C TYR A 249 -17.58 16.21 14.26
N VAL A 250 -18.53 16.23 13.32
CA VAL A 250 -19.81 16.94 13.50
C VAL A 250 -20.60 16.33 14.64
N LYS A 251 -20.65 15.00 14.76
CA LYS A 251 -21.31 14.32 15.87
C LYS A 251 -20.69 14.66 17.23
N ASP A 252 -19.37 14.76 17.29
CA ASP A 252 -18.67 15.18 18.51
C ASP A 252 -18.99 16.64 18.87
N LEU A 253 -19.06 17.53 17.89
CA LEU A 253 -19.52 18.91 18.10
C LEU A 253 -20.97 18.98 18.61
N GLU A 254 -21.86 18.15 18.06
CA GLU A 254 -23.26 18.07 18.53
C GLU A 254 -23.34 17.61 19.98
N ASN A 255 -22.55 16.58 20.35
CA ASN A 255 -22.45 16.10 21.73
C ASN A 255 -21.94 17.19 22.68
N ILE A 256 -20.90 17.92 22.26
CA ILE A 256 -20.36 19.06 23.03
C ILE A 256 -21.43 20.14 23.19
N HIS A 257 -22.16 20.48 22.13
CA HIS A 257 -23.26 21.45 22.17
C HIS A 257 -24.43 21.01 23.06
N GLN A 258 -24.74 19.71 23.09
CA GLN A 258 -25.78 19.17 23.96
C GLN A 258 -25.34 19.22 25.43
N ASN A 259 -24.10 18.84 25.73
CA ASN A 259 -23.54 18.92 27.07
C ASN A 259 -23.51 20.37 27.59
N MET A 260 -23.14 21.35 26.76
CA MET A 260 -23.21 22.77 27.14
C MET A 260 -24.64 23.23 27.44
N ARG A 261 -25.63 22.73 26.70
CA ARG A 261 -27.05 23.06 26.95
C ARG A 261 -27.52 22.51 28.28
N SER A 262 -27.18 21.25 28.59
CA SER A 262 -27.49 20.64 29.90
C SER A 262 -26.83 21.43 31.03
N PHE A 263 -25.52 21.72 30.92
CA PHE A 263 -24.80 22.53 31.90
C PHE A 263 -25.47 23.89 32.16
N LYS A 264 -25.85 24.60 31.08
CA LYS A 264 -26.54 25.89 31.19
C LYS A 264 -27.90 25.78 31.90
N HIS A 265 -28.65 24.71 31.63
CA HIS A 265 -29.95 24.47 32.25
C HIS A 265 -29.78 24.20 33.75
N ASP A 266 -28.83 23.34 34.13
CA ASP A 266 -28.57 23.00 35.53
C ASP A 266 -28.10 24.24 36.31
N PHE A 267 -27.21 25.03 35.71
CA PHE A 267 -26.78 26.32 36.26
C PHE A 267 -27.95 27.28 36.46
N LYS A 268 -28.86 27.42 35.48
CA LYS A 268 -30.04 28.29 35.58
C LYS A 268 -30.98 27.84 36.71
N ASN A 269 -31.23 26.55 36.83
CA ASN A 269 -32.12 26.01 37.86
C ASN A 269 -31.55 26.27 39.26
N MET A 270 -30.25 26.06 39.42
CA MET A 270 -29.52 26.35 40.65
C MET A 270 -29.62 27.84 41.04
N MET A 271 -29.36 28.75 40.10
CA MET A 271 -29.50 30.21 40.34
C MET A 271 -30.93 30.63 40.65
N THR A 272 -31.93 29.96 40.05
CA THR A 272 -33.35 30.24 40.32
C THR A 272 -33.74 29.79 41.73
N SER A 273 -33.23 28.64 42.20
CA SER A 273 -33.42 28.15 43.57
C SER A 273 -32.91 29.17 44.59
N LEU A 274 -31.67 29.66 44.40
CA LEU A 274 -31.07 30.68 45.26
C LEU A 274 -31.88 31.99 45.28
N TYR A 275 -32.32 32.44 44.10
CA TYR A 275 -33.14 33.64 43.98
C TYR A 275 -34.49 33.53 44.74
N LEU A 276 -35.18 32.40 44.60
CA LEU A 276 -36.45 32.16 45.30
C LEU A 276 -36.28 32.15 46.82
N LYS A 277 -35.23 31.48 47.33
CA LYS A 277 -34.91 31.46 48.76
C LYS A 277 -34.57 32.86 49.30
N SER A 278 -33.87 33.67 48.51
CA SER A 278 -33.61 35.09 48.81
C SER A 278 -34.89 35.91 48.98
N THR A 279 -35.86 35.72 48.08
CA THR A 279 -37.15 36.44 48.18
C THR A 279 -38.02 36.03 49.38
N GLN A 280 -37.77 34.87 49.99
CA GLN A 280 -38.50 34.34 51.14
C GLN A 280 -37.91 34.76 52.49
N GLY A 281 -36.80 35.51 52.51
CA GLY A 281 -36.18 36.03 53.73
C GLY A 281 -35.47 34.98 54.61
N ASN A 282 -35.27 33.76 54.10
CA ASN A 282 -34.67 32.66 54.85
C ASN A 282 -33.15 32.64 54.68
N ILE A 283 -32.47 33.55 55.37
CA ILE A 283 -31.01 33.80 55.22
C ILE A 283 -30.19 32.56 55.62
N GLU A 284 -30.59 31.81 56.64
CA GLU A 284 -29.88 30.60 57.11
C GLU A 284 -29.91 29.48 56.06
N ALA A 285 -31.03 29.28 55.37
CA ALA A 285 -31.14 28.29 54.28
C ALA A 285 -30.40 28.71 53.01
N ILE A 286 -30.20 30.02 52.80
CA ILE A 286 -29.36 30.55 51.73
C ILE A 286 -27.90 30.34 52.08
N GLU A 287 -27.48 30.63 53.32
CA GLU A 287 -26.11 30.41 53.80
C GLU A 287 -25.72 28.95 53.74
N GLN A 288 -26.60 27.99 54.12
CA GLN A 288 -26.32 26.56 53.98
C GLN A 288 -26.19 26.12 52.53
N ASP A 289 -27.10 26.54 51.65
CA ASP A 289 -27.01 26.21 50.21
C ASP A 289 -25.78 26.87 49.58
N LEU A 290 -25.43 28.11 49.95
CA LEU A 290 -24.22 28.81 49.51
C LEU A 290 -22.97 28.18 50.09
N HIS A 291 -22.96 27.72 51.34
CA HIS A 291 -21.84 26.99 51.93
C HIS A 291 -21.66 25.63 51.28
N GLN A 292 -22.73 24.90 51.01
CA GLN A 292 -22.64 23.63 50.29
C GLN A 292 -22.21 23.86 48.83
N LEU A 293 -22.68 24.93 48.21
CA LEU A 293 -22.19 25.40 46.91
C LEU A 293 -20.72 25.78 46.98
N ILE A 294 -20.30 26.55 47.98
CA ILE A 294 -18.94 27.04 48.17
C ILE A 294 -18.02 25.91 48.62
N ASP A 295 -18.49 24.86 49.30
CA ASP A 295 -17.67 23.69 49.65
C ASP A 295 -17.53 22.76 48.43
N ASP A 296 -18.62 22.49 47.71
CA ASP A 296 -18.59 21.80 46.40
C ASP A 296 -17.83 22.61 45.35
N PHE A 297 -17.80 23.94 45.48
CA PHE A 297 -16.98 24.81 44.68
C PHE A 297 -15.56 24.89 45.22
N ASP A 298 -15.19 25.10 46.49
CA ASP A 298 -13.84 25.40 47.03
C ASP A 298 -12.90 24.18 46.99
N GLU A 299 -13.37 22.97 47.35
CA GLU A 299 -12.57 21.74 47.14
C GLU A 299 -12.28 21.49 45.65
N ASN A 300 -13.13 22.06 44.80
CA ASN A 300 -13.02 21.98 43.35
C ASN A 300 -12.52 23.27 42.68
N ILE A 301 -12.47 24.45 43.31
CA ILE A 301 -12.28 25.78 42.72
C ILE A 301 -10.81 26.05 42.69
N ASP A 302 -10.06 25.78 43.76
CA ASP A 302 -8.60 25.98 43.70
C ASP A 302 -7.99 25.04 42.66
N LYS A 303 -8.53 23.82 42.56
CA LYS A 303 -8.22 22.86 41.49
C LYS A 303 -8.73 23.34 40.12
N LYS A 304 -10.00 23.74 39.98
CA LYS A 304 -10.63 24.17 38.71
C LYS A 304 -10.15 25.54 38.23
N MET A 305 -9.77 26.46 39.11
CA MET A 305 -9.20 27.78 38.80
C MET A 305 -7.75 27.62 38.37
N ASN A 306 -6.95 26.77 39.04
CA ASN A 306 -5.64 26.41 38.53
C ASN A 306 -5.78 25.77 37.15
N LEU A 307 -6.65 24.78 37.00
CA LEU A 307 -6.96 24.13 35.73
C LEU A 307 -7.46 25.10 34.65
N THR A 308 -8.35 26.04 34.99
CA THR A 308 -8.86 27.08 34.08
C THR A 308 -7.75 28.04 33.67
N ASN A 309 -6.84 28.39 34.58
CA ASN A 309 -5.65 29.18 34.30
C ASN A 309 -4.61 28.41 33.46
N GLN A 310 -4.50 27.09 33.63
CA GLN A 310 -3.68 26.25 32.76
C GLN A 310 -4.29 26.17 31.35
N ILE A 311 -5.60 25.92 31.24
CA ILE A 311 -6.31 25.83 29.96
C ILE A 311 -6.35 27.18 29.25
N SER A 312 -6.48 28.31 29.96
CA SER A 312 -6.55 29.64 29.34
C SER A 312 -5.31 29.97 28.52
N LYS A 313 -4.14 29.43 28.90
CA LYS A 313 -2.87 29.54 28.16
C LYS A 313 -2.90 28.84 26.80
N ILE A 314 -3.81 27.89 26.57
CA ILE A 314 -3.93 27.19 25.28
C ILE A 314 -4.76 28.07 24.34
N ILE A 315 -4.17 28.85 23.45
CA ILE A 315 -4.95 29.76 22.57
C ILE A 315 -5.73 28.98 21.51
N ASN A 316 -5.16 27.86 21.05
CA ASN A 316 -5.77 26.98 20.06
C ASN A 316 -7.10 26.37 20.56
N THR A 317 -8.22 26.75 19.93
CA THR A 317 -9.58 26.39 20.34
C THR A 317 -9.89 24.92 20.11
N GLU A 318 -9.32 24.31 19.06
CA GLU A 318 -9.49 22.91 18.71
C GLU A 318 -8.80 22.01 19.75
N LEU A 319 -7.57 22.36 20.14
CA LEU A 319 -6.84 21.66 21.18
C LEU A 319 -7.53 21.80 22.55
N LYS A 320 -8.04 23.00 22.87
CA LYS A 320 -8.88 23.22 24.06
C LYS A 320 -10.07 22.26 24.08
N SER A 321 -10.80 22.15 22.97
CA SER A 321 -11.99 21.30 22.87
C SER A 321 -11.67 19.82 23.15
N ILE A 322 -10.59 19.30 22.58
CA ILE A 322 -10.16 17.91 22.82
C ILE A 322 -9.77 17.70 24.27
N LEU A 323 -8.99 18.62 24.86
CA LEU A 323 -8.60 18.51 26.26
C LEU A 323 -9.80 18.55 27.19
N PHE A 324 -10.77 19.44 26.96
CA PHE A 324 -12.02 19.46 27.73
C PHE A 324 -12.78 18.14 27.64
N GLN A 325 -12.87 17.54 26.44
CA GLN A 325 -13.51 16.24 26.25
C GLN A 325 -12.78 15.15 27.06
N LYS A 326 -11.45 15.06 26.95
CA LYS A 326 -10.65 14.05 27.67
C LYS A 326 -10.70 14.24 29.18
N MET A 327 -10.69 15.48 29.65
CA MET A 327 -10.81 15.80 31.07
C MET A 327 -12.20 15.44 31.59
N THR A 328 -13.26 15.69 30.81
CA THR A 328 -14.61 15.23 31.17
C THR A 328 -14.69 13.70 31.26
N GLU A 329 -13.99 12.99 30.37
CA GLU A 329 -13.91 11.54 30.41
C GLU A 329 -13.12 11.03 31.63
N ILE A 330 -11.98 11.63 31.93
CA ILE A 330 -11.17 11.36 33.13
C ILE A 330 -12.00 11.55 34.39
N ASP A 331 -12.70 12.68 34.51
CA ASP A 331 -13.56 13.00 35.65
C ASP A 331 -14.69 11.98 35.80
N LYS A 332 -15.33 11.58 34.70
CA LYS A 332 -16.40 10.55 34.71
C LYS A 332 -15.94 9.16 35.15
N ASN A 333 -14.66 8.84 34.97
CA ASN A 333 -14.10 7.55 35.35
C ASN A 333 -13.34 7.62 36.71
N ASP A 334 -13.48 8.73 37.45
CA ASP A 334 -12.79 8.96 38.73
C ASP A 334 -11.26 8.75 38.66
N ILE A 335 -10.64 9.17 37.55
CA ILE A 335 -9.19 9.03 37.32
C ILE A 335 -8.45 10.24 37.89
N ALA A 336 -7.38 10.02 38.67
CA ALA A 336 -6.55 11.10 39.18
C ALA A 336 -5.77 11.77 38.03
N PHE A 337 -5.99 13.07 37.81
CA PHE A 337 -5.37 13.81 36.70
C PHE A 337 -4.64 15.08 37.15
N HIS A 338 -3.47 15.31 36.55
CA HIS A 338 -2.68 16.51 36.73
C HIS A 338 -2.38 17.16 35.37
N LEU A 339 -2.76 18.43 35.20
CA LEU A 339 -2.49 19.23 34.01
C LEU A 339 -1.51 20.36 34.36
N GLU A 340 -0.47 20.50 33.56
CA GLU A 340 0.49 21.59 33.65
C GLU A 340 0.73 22.20 32.27
N VAL A 341 0.42 23.49 32.12
CA VAL A 341 0.61 24.23 30.86
C VAL A 341 1.62 25.36 31.10
N MET A 342 2.83 25.13 30.59
CA MET A 342 3.95 26.05 30.64
C MET A 342 3.94 26.90 29.37
N TYR A 343 3.72 28.21 29.58
CA TYR A 343 3.61 29.24 28.54
C TYR A 343 2.40 29.10 27.58
N PRO A 344 1.95 30.20 26.96
CA PRO A 344 0.86 30.16 26.00
C PRO A 344 1.18 29.35 24.73
N ILE A 345 0.23 28.53 24.27
CA ILE A 345 0.35 27.73 23.05
C ILE A 345 -0.45 28.40 21.94
N ASN A 346 0.25 29.00 20.98
CA ASN A 346 -0.36 29.86 19.95
C ASN A 346 -0.42 29.14 18.59
N LYS A 347 0.73 29.00 17.94
CA LYS A 347 0.89 28.36 16.63
C LYS A 347 1.97 27.29 16.73
N THR A 348 1.72 26.15 16.10
CA THR A 348 2.69 25.08 15.91
C THR A 348 2.95 24.93 14.41
N PRO A 349 4.13 24.41 14.00
CA PRO A 349 4.46 24.20 12.59
C PRO A 349 3.74 23.00 11.95
N ILE A 350 2.92 22.30 12.73
CA ILE A 350 2.15 21.14 12.30
C ILE A 350 0.68 21.54 12.15
N LYS A 351 -0.08 20.82 11.33
CA LYS A 351 -1.51 21.10 11.17
C LYS A 351 -2.21 20.94 12.52
N THR A 352 -3.09 21.88 12.86
CA THR A 352 -3.92 21.81 14.08
C THR A 352 -4.63 20.47 14.22
N PHE A 353 -5.14 19.93 13.11
CA PHE A 353 -5.77 18.60 13.09
C PHE A 353 -4.84 17.47 13.54
N ASP A 354 -3.58 17.46 13.08
CA ASP A 354 -2.62 16.42 13.46
C ASP A 354 -2.13 16.60 14.90
N LEU A 355 -1.98 17.85 15.37
CA LEU A 355 -1.72 18.16 16.79
C LEU A 355 -2.82 17.60 17.69
N CYS A 356 -4.08 17.88 17.33
CA CYS A 356 -5.27 17.37 17.98
C CYS A 356 -5.30 15.84 18.04
N ARG A 357 -4.96 15.16 16.94
CA ARG A 357 -4.88 13.69 16.89
C ARG A 357 -3.76 13.12 17.75
N ILE A 358 -2.59 13.74 17.76
CA ILE A 358 -1.47 13.32 18.63
C ILE A 358 -1.93 13.36 20.09
N VAL A 359 -2.44 14.50 20.56
CA VAL A 359 -2.90 14.66 21.95
C VAL A 359 -4.05 13.70 22.26
N GLY A 360 -5.01 13.54 21.34
CA GLY A 360 -6.11 12.59 21.49
C GLY A 360 -5.61 11.16 21.71
N ILE A 361 -4.72 10.67 20.84
CA ILE A 361 -4.18 9.30 20.92
C ILE A 361 -3.40 9.08 22.23
N LEU A 362 -2.54 10.03 22.62
CA LEU A 362 -1.76 9.90 23.86
C LEU A 362 -2.67 9.84 25.09
N MET A 363 -3.68 10.70 25.15
CA MET A 363 -4.63 10.74 26.26
C MET A 363 -5.53 9.50 26.28
N ASP A 364 -5.98 9.00 25.12
CA ASP A 364 -6.78 7.77 25.03
C ASP A 364 -6.00 6.56 25.56
N ASN A 365 -4.75 6.41 25.11
CA ASN A 365 -3.89 5.32 25.58
C ASN A 365 -3.73 5.36 27.11
N ALA A 366 -3.52 6.55 27.67
CA ALA A 366 -3.36 6.78 29.11
C ALA A 366 -4.65 6.49 29.89
N ILE A 367 -5.80 7.01 29.45
CA ILE A 367 -7.11 6.81 30.08
C ILE A 367 -7.47 5.34 30.11
N GLU A 368 -7.39 4.67 28.96
CA GLU A 368 -7.73 3.26 28.86
C GLU A 368 -6.86 2.36 29.75
N GLU A 369 -5.57 2.68 29.93
CA GLU A 369 -4.66 1.89 30.77
C GLU A 369 -5.01 2.00 32.26
N VAL A 370 -5.34 3.20 32.74
CA VAL A 370 -5.56 3.44 34.17
C VAL A 370 -7.01 3.26 34.62
N LYS A 371 -7.97 3.27 33.68
CA LYS A 371 -9.42 3.26 33.94
C LYS A 371 -9.86 2.08 34.81
N GLU A 372 -9.26 0.92 34.67
CA GLU A 372 -9.62 -0.28 35.43
C GLU A 372 -8.89 -0.39 36.78
N HIS A 373 -7.86 0.42 37.02
CA HIS A 373 -6.89 0.23 38.10
C HIS A 373 -6.69 1.46 39.01
N LYS A 374 -7.54 2.51 38.84
CA LYS A 374 -7.46 3.78 39.61
C LYS A 374 -6.08 4.42 39.59
N GLY A 375 -5.45 4.45 38.41
CA GLY A 375 -4.13 5.05 38.22
C GLY A 375 -4.17 6.57 38.11
N LYS A 376 -2.98 7.16 37.91
CA LYS A 376 -2.82 8.60 37.72
C LYS A 376 -2.37 8.91 36.30
N ILE A 377 -2.88 10.00 35.75
CA ILE A 377 -2.43 10.59 34.48
C ILE A 377 -1.85 11.98 34.76
N THR A 378 -0.72 12.29 34.14
CA THR A 378 -0.12 13.63 34.13
C THR A 378 0.09 14.08 32.69
N LEU A 379 -0.44 15.26 32.34
CA LEU A 379 -0.24 15.92 31.05
C LEU A 379 0.53 17.23 31.27
N ILE A 380 1.69 17.35 30.61
CA ILE A 380 2.50 18.56 30.61
C ILE A 380 2.58 19.08 29.18
N LEU A 381 2.20 20.35 28.98
CA LEU A 381 2.35 21.08 27.73
C LEU A 381 3.32 22.23 27.95
N SER A 382 4.46 22.25 27.26
CA SER A 382 5.49 23.27 27.47
C SER A 382 5.93 23.90 26.16
N ASN A 383 5.50 25.15 25.91
CA ASN A 383 5.82 25.89 24.70
C ASN A 383 7.00 26.85 24.92
N GLN A 384 8.21 26.34 24.73
CA GLN A 384 9.44 27.11 24.93
C GLN A 384 9.93 27.73 23.62
N SER A 385 11.10 28.39 23.67
CA SER A 385 11.74 29.00 22.49
C SER A 385 12.07 27.97 21.41
N GLU A 386 12.52 26.78 21.80
CA GLU A 386 12.94 25.71 20.89
C GLU A 386 11.78 24.95 20.25
N GLY A 387 10.61 24.91 20.90
CA GLY A 387 9.46 24.13 20.45
C GLY A 387 8.45 23.81 21.54
N LEU A 388 7.45 23.02 21.17
CA LEU A 388 6.40 22.55 22.07
C LEU A 388 6.71 21.11 22.51
N HIS A 389 6.83 20.89 23.82
CA HIS A 389 6.78 19.57 24.42
C HIS A 389 5.35 19.20 24.83
N ILE A 390 4.96 17.97 24.54
CA ILE A 390 3.70 17.33 24.96
C ILE A 390 4.09 16.04 25.64
N ILE A 391 4.01 16.02 26.97
CA ILE A 391 4.40 14.88 27.78
C ILE A 391 3.16 14.30 28.44
N VAL A 392 2.89 13.02 28.17
CA VAL A 392 1.83 12.25 28.83
C VAL A 392 2.46 11.13 29.62
N GLU A 393 2.19 11.12 30.92
CA GLU A 393 2.62 10.08 31.86
C GLU A 393 1.39 9.39 32.44
N ASN A 394 1.39 8.05 32.44
CA ASN A 394 0.37 7.27 33.13
C ASN A 394 0.97 6.10 33.92
N THR A 395 0.31 5.71 35.01
CA THR A 395 0.65 4.49 35.74
C THR A 395 0.44 3.26 34.85
N ILE A 396 1.35 2.29 34.93
CA ILE A 396 1.23 0.97 34.28
C ILE A 396 1.19 -0.14 35.31
N TYR A 397 0.49 -1.22 34.98
CA TYR A 397 0.28 -2.36 35.87
C TYR A 397 0.84 -3.67 35.31
N ASN A 398 1.08 -3.71 34.00
CA ASN A 398 1.63 -4.86 33.28
C ASN A 398 2.96 -4.48 32.61
N ASP A 399 3.81 -5.49 32.38
CA ASP A 399 5.03 -5.30 31.59
C ASP A 399 4.68 -4.95 30.14
N VAL A 400 5.29 -3.88 29.63
CA VAL A 400 5.09 -3.38 28.27
C VAL A 400 6.30 -3.75 27.41
N ASP A 401 6.08 -4.53 26.34
CA ASP A 401 7.15 -4.92 25.41
C ASP A 401 7.48 -3.77 24.45
N MET A 402 8.45 -2.94 24.85
CA MET A 402 8.90 -1.76 24.09
C MET A 402 9.33 -2.05 22.65
N MET A 403 9.71 -3.30 22.30
CA MET A 403 10.06 -3.64 20.92
C MET A 403 8.84 -3.81 20.01
N LYS A 404 7.65 -4.07 20.60
CA LYS A 404 6.43 -4.40 19.86
C LYS A 404 5.34 -3.33 19.92
N ILE A 405 5.40 -2.38 20.85
CA ILE A 405 4.35 -1.35 21.05
C ILE A 405 3.96 -0.52 19.81
N TYR A 406 4.84 -0.45 18.79
CA TYR A 406 4.54 0.24 17.52
C TYR A 406 4.30 -0.69 16.33
N GLN A 407 4.14 -1.99 16.57
CA GLN A 407 3.80 -2.95 15.52
C GLN A 407 2.29 -2.93 15.27
N GLU A 408 1.92 -2.98 14.00
CA GLU A 408 0.52 -2.98 13.60
C GLU A 408 -0.22 -4.19 14.21
N GLY A 409 -1.31 -3.92 14.92
CA GLY A 409 -2.11 -4.95 15.59
C GLY A 409 -1.58 -5.43 16.95
N TYR A 410 -0.48 -4.87 17.46
CA TYR A 410 -0.01 -5.16 18.82
C TYR A 410 -0.81 -4.37 19.86
N SER A 411 -1.31 -5.06 20.88
CA SER A 411 -2.00 -4.49 22.04
C SER A 411 -1.66 -5.32 23.27
N SER A 412 -1.37 -4.67 24.40
CA SER A 412 -1.28 -5.31 25.72
C SER A 412 -2.66 -5.53 26.36
N LYS A 413 -3.73 -5.02 25.73
CA LYS A 413 -5.12 -5.08 26.21
C LYS A 413 -5.94 -6.11 25.42
N ASP A 414 -6.70 -6.92 26.14
CA ASP A 414 -7.57 -7.93 25.55
C ASP A 414 -8.67 -7.29 24.69
N ASN A 415 -8.92 -7.87 23.52
CA ASN A 415 -9.98 -7.44 22.58
C ASN A 415 -9.82 -6.01 21.99
N HIS A 416 -8.59 -5.48 21.97
CA HIS A 416 -8.27 -4.16 21.42
C HIS A 416 -7.43 -4.25 20.12
N SER A 417 -7.66 -3.34 19.16
CA SER A 417 -7.13 -3.44 17.79
C SER A 417 -5.69 -2.96 17.62
N GLY A 418 -5.08 -2.32 18.64
CA GLY A 418 -3.67 -1.91 18.61
C GLY A 418 -3.34 -0.79 17.61
N GLN A 419 -4.33 0.01 17.19
CA GLN A 419 -4.16 0.98 16.09
C GLN A 419 -3.63 2.35 16.52
N GLY A 420 -3.79 2.72 17.79
CA GLY A 420 -3.47 4.07 18.31
C GLY A 420 -2.01 4.46 18.09
N LEU A 421 -1.05 3.71 18.66
CA LEU A 421 0.38 4.00 18.54
C LEU A 421 0.91 3.86 17.10
N THR A 422 0.32 2.97 16.30
CA THR A 422 0.63 2.84 14.86
C THR A 422 0.20 4.11 14.10
N SER A 423 -0.99 4.63 14.39
CA SER A 423 -1.48 5.90 13.84
C SER A 423 -0.64 7.09 14.32
N LEU A 424 -0.25 7.12 15.60
CA LEU A 424 0.63 8.15 16.15
C LEU A 424 1.96 8.19 15.40
N LYS A 425 2.57 7.03 15.17
CA LYS A 425 3.82 6.90 14.41
C LYS A 425 3.68 7.36 12.96
N ALA A 426 2.55 7.07 12.32
CA ALA A 426 2.27 7.55 10.96
C ALA A 426 2.17 9.08 10.89
N ILE A 427 1.56 9.72 11.90
CA ILE A 427 1.47 11.18 11.99
C ILE A 427 2.87 11.77 12.23
N ILE A 428 3.63 11.25 13.21
CA ILE A 428 4.99 11.74 13.52
C ILE A 428 5.89 11.66 12.28
N ASN A 429 5.87 10.53 11.56
CA ASN A 429 6.70 10.32 10.37
C ASN A 429 6.33 11.25 9.19
N SER A 430 5.17 11.91 9.22
CA SER A 430 4.79 12.88 8.18
C SER A 430 5.40 14.27 8.40
N TYR A 431 6.06 14.51 9.54
CA TYR A 431 6.65 15.79 9.91
C TYR A 431 8.10 15.65 10.37
N ASN A 432 9.04 16.28 9.66
CA ASN A 432 10.47 16.29 10.05
C ASN A 432 10.76 17.10 11.32
N CYS A 433 9.82 17.94 11.75
CA CYS A 433 9.95 18.80 12.94
C CYS A 433 9.45 18.12 14.23
N ILE A 434 8.99 16.87 14.17
CA ILE A 434 8.50 16.14 15.35
C ILE A 434 9.51 15.06 15.74
N SER A 435 9.87 15.02 17.01
CA SER A 435 10.56 13.89 17.64
C SER A 435 9.70 13.29 18.74
N HIS A 436 9.78 11.97 18.89
CA HIS A 436 9.00 11.22 19.85
C HIS A 436 9.92 10.31 20.66
N MET A 437 9.76 10.35 21.97
CA MET A 437 10.43 9.47 22.91
C MET A 437 9.38 8.74 23.74
N THR A 438 9.65 7.48 24.08
CA THR A 438 8.84 6.72 25.02
C THR A 438 9.76 6.03 26.01
N GLU A 439 9.42 6.16 27.28
CA GLU A 439 10.22 5.67 28.40
C GLU A 439 9.31 4.98 29.41
N ILE A 440 9.83 3.93 30.05
CA ILE A 440 9.20 3.32 31.22
C ILE A 440 10.11 3.55 32.42
N LYS A 441 9.60 4.23 33.44
CA LYS A 441 10.35 4.54 34.65
C LYS A 441 9.44 4.42 35.86
N GLU A 442 9.87 3.67 36.88
CA GLU A 442 9.18 3.58 38.17
C GLU A 442 7.66 3.26 38.03
N GLN A 443 7.31 2.25 37.21
CA GLN A 443 5.92 1.85 36.89
C GLN A 443 5.07 2.96 36.24
N LYS A 444 5.73 3.87 35.54
CA LYS A 444 5.07 4.88 34.71
C LYS A 444 5.49 4.71 33.27
N PHE A 445 4.53 4.82 32.38
CA PHE A 445 4.75 4.94 30.95
C PHE A 445 4.69 6.40 30.56
N ILE A 446 5.76 6.87 29.91
CA ILE A 446 5.97 8.27 29.57
C ILE A 446 6.09 8.37 28.05
N GLN A 447 5.26 9.21 27.43
CA GLN A 447 5.38 9.60 26.03
C GLN A 447 5.68 11.08 25.93
N ASP A 448 6.81 11.43 25.32
CA ASP A 448 7.23 12.81 25.08
C ASP A 448 7.27 13.09 23.57
N ILE A 449 6.41 14.01 23.12
CA ILE A 449 6.42 14.54 21.77
C ILE A 449 7.00 15.95 21.81
N PHE A 450 8.11 16.13 21.10
CA PHE A 450 8.70 17.44 20.88
C PHE A 450 8.45 17.92 19.45
N ILE A 451 7.85 19.09 19.31
CA ILE A 451 7.59 19.75 18.03
C ILE A 451 8.50 20.97 17.94
N LYS A 452 9.58 20.84 17.18
CA LYS A 452 10.56 21.91 16.97
C LYS A 452 9.90 23.10 16.27
N ARG A 453 10.14 24.31 16.77
CA ARG A 453 9.66 25.55 16.15
C ARG A 453 10.28 25.72 14.76
N GLY A 454 9.49 26.15 13.78
CA GLY A 454 10.01 26.52 12.47
C GLY A 454 10.81 27.82 12.56
N GLU A 455 11.85 27.97 11.72
CA GLU A 455 12.50 29.27 11.51
C GLU A 455 11.45 30.19 10.85
N GLU A 456 10.90 31.13 11.63
CA GLU A 456 10.16 32.26 11.07
C GLU A 456 11.20 33.14 10.36
N ASN A 457 11.21 33.12 9.02
CA ASN A 457 11.78 34.21 8.25
C ASN A 457 10.89 35.43 8.52
N ASP A 458 11.33 36.31 9.42
CA ASP A 458 10.85 37.69 9.52
C ASP A 458 11.04 38.45 8.20
#